data_AF-A0AAP8N9N1-F1
#
_entry.id   AF-A0AAP8N9N1-F1
#
_cell.length_a   1.000
_cell.length_b   1.000
_cell.length_c   1.000
_cell.angle_alpha   90.00
_cell.angle_beta   90.00
_cell.angle_gamma   90.00
#
_symmetry.space_group_name_H-M   'P 1'
#
loop_
_entity.id
_entity.type
_entity.pdbx_description
1 polymer ?
#
loop_
_entity_poly.entity_id
_entity_poly.type
_entity_poly.pdbx_seq_one_letter_code
_entity_poly.pdbx_strand_id
1 'polypeptide(L)'
;MEIQEALKVLGELFSDSIHSSEKERIVRNAIAEAMRSCDLEMRLRHLLKHALEIVLVARNNYDLFVASFSFQNDQEKLYEQKREFNVKLNALLSGIQGKLLAIPVSTILATSQLKNVGEQNYILINASIIFSAAFFTLIIVWLILSQLVALTSIKSEIESKEKRFKVELPRIFNEVESIFTALKASCIFNIRVSKVI
;
A
#
# COMPACT_ATOMS: atom_id res chain seq x y z
N MET A 1 -2.50 -18.77 47.38
CA MET A 1 -3.40 -17.88 46.61
C MET A 1 -2.69 -17.40 45.34
N GLU A 2 -1.52 -16.76 45.44
CA GLU A 2 -0.73 -16.30 44.27
C GLU A 2 -0.42 -17.37 43.21
N ILE A 3 -0.04 -18.59 43.60
CA ILE A 3 0.32 -19.64 42.63
C ILE A 3 -0.90 -20.10 41.81
N GLN A 4 -2.08 -20.19 42.41
CA GLN A 4 -3.30 -20.58 41.70
C GLN A 4 -3.70 -19.53 40.66
N GLU A 5 -3.52 -18.25 41.01
CA GLU A 5 -3.79 -17.13 40.12
C GLU A 5 -2.77 -17.07 38.98
N ALA A 6 -1.49 -17.30 39.27
CA ALA A 6 -0.44 -17.43 38.27
C ALA A 6 -0.75 -18.57 37.27
N LEU A 7 -1.17 -19.74 37.76
CA LEU A 7 -1.57 -20.87 36.90
C LEU A 7 -2.77 -20.54 36.02
N LYS A 8 -3.75 -19.79 36.53
CA LYS A 8 -4.90 -19.35 35.74
C LYS A 8 -4.48 -18.43 34.60
N VAL A 9 -3.67 -17.40 34.88
CA VAL A 9 -3.18 -16.47 33.84
C VAL A 9 -2.33 -17.20 32.80
N LEU A 10 -1.49 -18.15 33.23
CA LEU A 10 -0.71 -18.98 32.31
C LEU A 10 -1.63 -19.84 31.43
N GLY A 11 -2.65 -20.47 32.03
CA GLY A 11 -3.66 -21.26 31.30
C GLY A 11 -4.43 -20.43 30.27
N GLU A 12 -4.78 -19.18 30.59
CA GLU A 12 -5.39 -18.27 29.64
C GLU A 12 -4.42 -17.89 28.50
N LEU A 13 -3.15 -17.60 28.81
CA LEU A 13 -2.13 -17.24 27.82
C LEU A 13 -1.93 -18.36 26.78
N PHE A 14 -1.97 -19.63 27.21
CA PHE A 14 -1.79 -20.81 26.35
C PHE A 14 -3.12 -21.50 25.96
N SER A 15 -4.26 -20.81 26.12
CA SER A 15 -5.57 -21.38 25.77
C SER A 15 -5.74 -21.62 24.27
N ASP A 16 -4.96 -20.92 23.44
CA ASP A 16 -4.89 -21.08 21.99
C ASP A 16 -3.45 -21.37 21.51
N SER A 17 -3.34 -21.88 20.28
CA SER A 17 -2.06 -22.18 19.62
C SER A 17 -1.45 -21.00 18.86
N ILE A 18 -2.06 -19.82 18.88
CA ILE A 18 -1.61 -18.64 18.14
C ILE A 18 -0.33 -18.11 18.80
N HIS A 19 0.73 -17.96 18.02
CA HIS A 19 2.05 -17.52 18.51
C HIS A 19 2.61 -18.41 19.64
N SER A 20 2.32 -19.72 19.63
CA SER A 20 2.70 -20.64 20.71
C SER A 20 4.20 -20.66 21.03
N SER A 21 5.07 -20.69 20.01
CA SER A 21 6.52 -20.61 20.16
C SER A 21 6.97 -19.30 20.83
N GLU A 22 6.24 -18.22 20.56
CA GLU A 22 6.58 -16.87 21.00
C GLU A 22 6.10 -16.66 22.43
N LYS A 23 4.91 -17.18 22.78
CA LYS A 23 4.42 -17.27 24.16
C LYS A 23 5.40 -18.04 25.03
N GLU A 24 5.91 -19.18 24.55
CA GLU A 24 6.91 -19.98 25.29
C GLU A 24 8.21 -19.19 25.51
N ARG A 25 8.71 -18.53 24.46
CA ARG A 25 9.92 -17.70 24.55
C ARG A 25 9.74 -16.53 25.52
N ILE A 26 8.60 -15.84 25.48
CA ILE A 26 8.30 -14.69 26.35
C ILE A 26 8.24 -15.11 27.82
N VAL A 27 7.57 -16.23 28.11
CA VAL A 27 7.50 -16.78 29.47
C VAL A 27 8.89 -17.21 29.96
N ARG A 28 9.67 -17.90 29.11
CA ARG A 28 11.04 -18.29 29.42
C ARG A 28 11.91 -17.08 29.77
N ASN A 29 11.81 -16.01 28.98
CA ASN A 29 12.57 -14.78 29.22
C ASN A 29 12.13 -14.06 30.49
N ALA A 30 10.83 -14.00 30.78
CA ALA A 30 10.31 -13.41 32.03
C ALA A 30 10.83 -14.16 33.26
N ILE A 31 10.85 -15.50 33.21
CA ILE A 31 11.43 -16.33 34.27
C ILE A 31 12.94 -16.08 34.38
N ALA A 32 13.67 -16.09 33.28
CA ALA A 32 15.12 -15.89 33.28
C ALA A 32 15.52 -14.52 33.86
N GLU A 33 14.79 -13.47 33.50
CA GLU A 33 15.03 -12.11 34.00
C GLU A 33 14.74 -11.99 35.49
N ALA A 34 13.63 -12.56 35.98
CA ALA A 34 13.31 -12.58 37.39
C ALA A 34 14.34 -13.35 38.24
N MET A 35 15.04 -14.32 37.65
CA MET A 35 16.08 -15.12 38.33
C MET A 35 17.49 -14.52 38.20
N ARG A 36 17.67 -13.46 37.40
CA ARG A 36 18.99 -12.92 37.04
C ARG A 36 19.76 -12.35 38.24
N SER A 37 19.05 -11.80 39.21
CA SER A 37 19.61 -11.19 40.43
C SER A 37 19.50 -12.08 41.67
N CYS A 38 19.14 -13.36 41.50
CA CYS A 38 18.87 -14.28 42.60
C CYS A 38 19.93 -15.39 42.67
N ASP A 39 20.46 -15.63 43.88
CA ASP A 39 21.40 -16.72 44.17
C ASP A 39 20.80 -18.08 43.82
N LEU A 40 21.64 -18.97 43.31
CA LEU A 40 21.21 -20.24 42.70
C LEU A 40 20.38 -21.10 43.66
N GLU A 41 20.75 -21.10 44.95
CA GLU A 41 20.06 -21.84 46.02
C GLU A 41 18.65 -21.27 46.33
N MET A 42 18.41 -19.99 46.02
CA MET A 42 17.15 -19.30 46.35
C MET A 42 16.17 -19.20 45.17
N ARG A 43 16.59 -19.57 43.95
CA ARG A 43 15.79 -19.39 42.71
C ARG A 43 14.44 -20.08 42.75
N LEU A 44 14.35 -21.33 43.20
CA LEU A 44 13.07 -22.04 43.26
C LEU A 44 12.11 -21.37 44.26
N ARG A 45 12.63 -20.94 45.41
CA ARG A 45 11.86 -20.24 46.43
C ARG A 45 11.37 -18.89 45.91
N HIS A 46 12.24 -18.16 45.19
CA HIS A 46 11.91 -16.89 44.59
C HIS A 46 10.84 -17.04 43.49
N LEU A 47 10.99 -18.04 42.62
CA LEU A 47 10.04 -18.37 41.56
C LEU A 47 8.64 -18.64 42.12
N LEU A 48 8.53 -19.47 43.16
CA LEU A 48 7.24 -19.82 43.76
C LEU A 48 6.61 -18.64 44.50
N LYS A 49 7.43 -17.79 45.14
CA LYS A 49 6.97 -16.63 45.90
C LYS A 49 6.52 -15.48 44.99
N HIS A 50 7.14 -15.31 43.83
CA HIS A 50 6.85 -14.22 42.89
C HIS A 50 6.17 -14.73 41.60
N ALA A 51 5.58 -15.92 41.64
CA ALA A 51 5.02 -16.58 40.45
C ALA A 51 4.01 -15.71 39.70
N LEU A 52 3.12 -15.03 40.43
CA LEU A 52 2.10 -14.16 39.83
C LEU A 52 2.74 -12.96 39.11
N GLU A 53 3.70 -12.29 39.74
CA GLU A 53 4.42 -11.15 39.18
C GLU A 53 5.14 -11.52 37.89
N ILE A 54 5.83 -12.67 37.86
CA ILE A 54 6.54 -13.18 36.69
C ILE A 54 5.58 -13.47 35.54
N VAL A 55 4.44 -14.09 35.82
CA VAL A 55 3.42 -14.41 34.80
C VAL A 55 2.73 -13.15 34.29
N LEU A 56 2.51 -12.14 35.13
CA LEU A 56 1.97 -10.84 34.70
C LEU A 56 2.95 -10.10 33.80
N VAL A 57 4.26 -10.13 34.10
CA VAL A 57 5.31 -9.60 33.21
C VAL A 57 5.28 -10.32 31.86
N ALA A 58 5.15 -11.66 31.85
CA ALA A 58 5.03 -12.43 30.61
C ALA A 58 3.78 -12.06 29.80
N ARG A 59 2.61 -11.90 30.46
CA ARG A 59 1.37 -11.44 29.79
C ARG A 59 1.53 -10.05 29.20
N ASN A 60 2.06 -9.09 29.95
CA ASN A 60 2.30 -7.73 29.46
C ASN A 60 3.25 -7.71 28.25
N ASN A 61 4.31 -8.51 28.29
CA ASN A 61 5.25 -8.65 27.17
C ASN A 61 4.59 -9.30 25.94
N TYR A 62 3.68 -10.25 26.14
CA TYR A 62 2.89 -10.83 25.06
C TYR A 62 1.91 -9.83 24.46
N ASP A 63 1.22 -9.04 25.28
CA ASP A 63 0.31 -7.99 24.81
C ASP A 63 1.08 -6.94 23.97
N LEU A 64 2.30 -6.59 24.39
CA LEU A 64 3.19 -5.70 23.64
C LEU A 64 3.65 -6.32 22.30
N PHE A 65 3.93 -7.62 22.29
CA PHE A 65 4.27 -8.38 21.08
C PHE A 65 3.10 -8.39 20.10
N VAL A 66 1.88 -8.70 20.57
CA VAL A 66 0.67 -8.71 19.73
C VAL A 66 0.37 -7.33 19.18
N ALA A 67 0.51 -6.27 19.99
CA ALA A 67 0.35 -4.89 19.54
C ALA A 67 1.37 -4.53 18.44
N SER A 68 2.63 -4.92 18.60
CA SER A 68 3.70 -4.73 17.61
C SER A 68 3.45 -5.52 16.32
N PHE A 69 2.94 -6.75 16.43
CA PHE A 69 2.61 -7.60 15.28
C PHE A 69 1.41 -7.05 14.49
N SER A 70 0.36 -6.57 15.18
CA SER A 70 -0.77 -5.90 14.53
C SER A 70 -0.30 -4.66 13.77
N PHE A 71 0.57 -3.86 14.37
CA PHE A 71 1.19 -2.69 13.72
C PHE A 71 1.94 -3.08 12.44
N GLN A 72 2.81 -4.10 12.51
CA GLN A 72 3.58 -4.55 11.36
C GLN A 72 2.69 -5.05 10.22
N ASN A 73 1.64 -5.82 10.54
CA ASN A 73 0.68 -6.28 9.54
C ASN A 73 -0.07 -5.14 8.87
N ASP A 74 -0.51 -4.13 9.63
CA ASP A 74 -1.23 -2.99 9.07
C ASP A 74 -0.32 -2.11 8.20
N GLN A 75 0.95 -1.97 8.61
CA GLN A 75 1.97 -1.30 7.81
C GLN A 75 2.26 -2.06 6.51
N GLU A 76 2.38 -3.39 6.57
CA GLU A 76 2.62 -4.25 5.40
C GLU A 76 1.45 -4.16 4.40
N LYS A 77 0.21 -4.22 4.88
CA LYS A 77 -0.98 -4.00 4.03
C LYS A 77 -0.98 -2.64 3.35
N LEU A 78 -0.53 -1.58 4.03
CA LEU A 78 -0.39 -0.26 3.43
C LEU A 78 0.68 -0.22 2.34
N TYR A 79 1.83 -0.86 2.57
CA TYR A 79 2.87 -0.97 1.55
C TYR A 79 2.39 -1.76 0.34
N GLU A 80 1.63 -2.83 0.56
CA GLU A 80 1.02 -3.60 -0.52
C GLU A 80 0.04 -2.76 -1.33
N GLN A 81 -0.85 -2.01 -0.67
CA GLN A 81 -1.79 -1.10 -1.33
C GLN A 81 -1.06 0.02 -2.09
N LYS A 82 -0.01 0.60 -1.50
CA LYS A 82 0.86 1.57 -2.19
C LYS A 82 1.45 0.96 -3.46
N ARG A 83 1.93 -0.28 -3.40
CA ARG A 83 2.46 -1.00 -4.57
C ARG A 83 1.37 -1.18 -5.63
N GLU A 84 0.19 -1.64 -5.24
CA GLU A 84 -0.94 -1.82 -6.15
C GLU A 84 -1.34 -0.51 -6.84
N PHE A 85 -1.43 0.59 -6.09
CA PHE A 85 -1.72 1.92 -6.65
C PHE A 85 -0.62 2.40 -7.60
N ASN A 86 0.65 2.19 -7.26
CA ASN A 86 1.74 2.52 -8.17
C ASN A 86 1.68 1.71 -9.47
N VAL A 87 1.34 0.43 -9.40
CA VAL A 87 1.16 -0.41 -10.59
C VAL A 87 0.01 0.10 -11.46
N LYS A 88 -1.17 0.36 -10.86
CA LYS A 88 -2.33 0.92 -11.58
C LYS A 88 -2.03 2.28 -12.18
N LEU A 89 -1.38 3.17 -11.41
CA LEU A 89 -0.98 4.50 -11.86
C LEU A 89 -0.02 4.38 -13.06
N ASN A 90 1.08 3.63 -12.91
CA ASN A 90 2.05 3.44 -13.99
C ASN A 90 1.43 2.84 -15.25
N ALA A 91 0.48 1.91 -15.12
CA ALA A 91 -0.24 1.36 -16.27
C ALA A 91 -1.08 2.43 -17.01
N LEU A 92 -1.83 3.26 -16.27
CA LEU A 92 -2.57 4.37 -16.88
C LEU A 92 -1.64 5.39 -17.54
N LEU A 93 -0.52 5.72 -16.89
CA LEU A 93 0.47 6.66 -17.42
C LEU A 93 1.13 6.14 -18.67
N SER A 94 1.56 4.87 -18.67
CA SER A 94 2.11 4.22 -19.86
C SER A 94 1.09 4.22 -21.00
N GLY A 95 -0.19 4.00 -20.70
CA GLY A 95 -1.27 4.11 -21.68
C GLY A 95 -1.44 5.52 -22.27
N ILE A 96 -1.32 6.57 -21.44
CA ILE A 96 -1.36 7.97 -21.90
C ILE A 96 -0.12 8.26 -22.75
N GLN A 97 1.09 7.95 -22.25
CA GLN A 97 2.36 8.15 -22.95
C GLN A 97 2.40 7.44 -24.30
N GLY A 98 1.91 6.20 -24.37
CA GLY A 98 1.81 5.45 -25.62
C GLY A 98 0.93 6.17 -26.65
N LYS A 99 -0.23 6.69 -26.23
CA LYS A 99 -1.11 7.49 -27.12
C LYS A 99 -0.47 8.81 -27.53
N LEU A 100 0.24 9.46 -26.61
CA LEU A 100 0.97 10.70 -26.88
C LEU A 100 2.06 10.49 -27.94
N LEU A 101 2.80 9.38 -27.88
CA LEU A 101 3.78 9.04 -28.91
C LEU A 101 3.12 8.60 -30.23
N ALA A 102 1.96 7.96 -30.16
CA ALA A 102 1.21 7.55 -31.36
C ALA A 102 0.74 8.76 -32.18
N ILE A 103 0.33 9.87 -31.56
CA ILE A 103 -0.18 11.06 -32.27
C ILE A 103 0.84 11.63 -33.29
N PRO A 104 2.08 12.01 -32.91
CA PRO A 104 3.06 12.51 -33.88
C PRO A 104 3.40 11.49 -34.97
N VAL A 105 3.54 10.22 -34.61
CA VAL A 105 3.85 9.15 -35.57
C VAL A 105 2.73 9.02 -36.61
N SER A 106 1.47 8.94 -36.16
CA SER A 106 0.31 8.91 -37.04
C SER A 106 0.20 10.16 -37.91
N THR A 107 0.52 11.34 -37.38
CA THR A 107 0.55 12.59 -38.14
C THR A 107 1.58 12.55 -39.25
N ILE A 108 2.82 12.14 -38.98
CA ILE A 108 3.89 11.99 -39.99
C ILE A 108 3.48 10.98 -41.07
N LEU A 109 2.86 9.86 -40.67
CA LEU A 109 2.38 8.85 -41.61
C LEU A 109 1.24 9.36 -42.50
N ALA A 110 0.33 10.17 -41.95
CA ALA A 110 -0.77 10.76 -42.70
C ALA A 110 -0.26 11.82 -43.70
N THR A 111 0.66 12.69 -43.28
CA THR A 111 1.23 13.73 -44.15
C THR A 111 2.08 13.15 -45.28
N SER A 112 2.82 12.06 -45.02
CA SER A 112 3.62 11.35 -46.03
C SER A 112 2.76 10.72 -47.15
N GLN A 113 1.48 10.44 -46.88
CA GLN A 113 0.57 9.82 -47.84
C GLN A 113 -0.19 10.81 -48.73
N LEU A 114 -0.03 12.12 -48.49
CA LEU A 114 -0.69 13.15 -49.30
C LEU A 114 -0.15 13.18 -50.74
N LYS A 115 -1.05 13.39 -51.70
CA LYS A 115 -0.77 13.45 -53.14
C LYS A 115 -0.58 14.89 -53.60
N ASN A 116 0.37 15.11 -54.51
CA ASN A 116 0.63 16.45 -55.06
C ASN A 116 -0.45 16.87 -56.07
N VAL A 117 -0.57 18.18 -56.26
CA VAL A 117 -1.47 18.78 -57.25
C VAL A 117 -1.04 18.33 -58.66
N GLY A 118 -1.94 17.71 -59.40
CA GLY A 118 -1.68 17.18 -60.76
C GLY A 118 -1.53 15.65 -60.82
N GLU A 119 -1.43 14.94 -59.69
CA GLU A 119 -1.50 13.48 -59.67
C GLU A 119 -2.94 12.98 -59.87
N GLN A 120 -3.13 11.79 -60.46
CA GLN A 120 -4.49 11.24 -60.64
C GLN A 120 -5.21 11.08 -59.30
N ASN A 121 -6.49 11.49 -59.26
CA ASN A 121 -7.37 11.38 -58.10
C ASN A 121 -6.85 12.08 -56.82
N TYR A 122 -5.91 13.04 -56.92
CA TYR A 122 -5.30 13.70 -55.75
C TYR A 122 -6.32 14.31 -54.78
N ILE A 123 -7.42 14.88 -55.29
CA ILE A 123 -8.49 15.47 -54.48
C ILE A 123 -9.19 14.41 -53.62
N LEU A 124 -9.57 13.28 -54.23
CA LEU A 124 -10.28 12.18 -53.55
C LEU A 124 -9.40 11.52 -52.48
N ILE A 125 -8.12 11.29 -52.81
CA ILE A 125 -7.15 10.67 -51.89
C ILE A 125 -6.89 11.60 -50.70
N ASN A 126 -6.58 12.88 -50.94
CA ASN A 126 -6.29 13.84 -49.88
C ASN A 126 -7.53 14.08 -48.99
N ALA A 127 -8.73 14.15 -49.57
CA ALA A 127 -9.98 14.27 -48.80
C ALA A 127 -10.20 13.05 -47.88
N SER A 128 -9.94 11.84 -48.37
CA SER A 128 -10.04 10.60 -47.58
C SER A 128 -9.04 10.56 -46.42
N ILE A 129 -7.79 11.00 -46.65
CA ILE A 129 -6.75 11.09 -45.61
C ILE A 129 -7.16 12.09 -44.53
N ILE A 130 -7.63 13.28 -44.91
CA ILE A 130 -8.07 14.30 -43.95
C ILE A 130 -9.26 13.79 -43.12
N PHE A 131 -10.23 13.13 -43.77
CA PHE A 131 -11.38 12.55 -43.08
C PHE A 131 -10.95 11.47 -42.07
N SER A 132 -10.07 10.57 -42.48
CA SER A 132 -9.54 9.51 -41.63
C SER A 132 -8.71 10.06 -40.46
N ALA A 133 -7.90 11.09 -40.71
CA ALA A 133 -7.14 11.77 -39.67
C ALA A 133 -8.05 12.45 -38.64
N ALA A 134 -9.09 13.17 -39.09
CA ALA A 134 -10.06 13.81 -38.21
C ALA A 134 -10.81 12.77 -37.35
N PHE A 135 -11.23 11.67 -37.95
CA PHE A 135 -11.89 10.57 -37.24
C PHE A 135 -10.96 9.91 -36.20
N PHE A 136 -9.71 9.66 -36.57
CA PHE A 136 -8.71 9.10 -35.67
C PHE A 136 -8.41 10.02 -34.48
N THR A 137 -8.27 11.34 -34.73
CA THR A 137 -8.08 12.34 -33.67
C THR A 137 -9.24 12.31 -32.66
N LEU A 138 -10.49 12.20 -33.13
CA LEU A 138 -11.66 12.11 -32.25
C LEU A 138 -11.58 10.88 -31.31
N ILE A 139 -11.19 9.72 -31.85
CA ILE A 139 -11.02 8.49 -31.06
C ILE A 139 -9.90 8.66 -30.02
N ILE A 140 -8.75 9.22 -30.40
CA ILE A 140 -7.63 9.41 -29.48
C ILE A 140 -8.01 10.36 -28.34
N VAL A 141 -8.70 11.47 -28.64
CA VAL A 141 -9.21 12.39 -27.62
C VAL A 141 -10.14 11.67 -26.65
N TRP A 142 -11.11 10.89 -27.16
CA TRP A 142 -12.02 10.09 -26.33
C TRP A 142 -11.25 9.11 -25.41
N LEU A 143 -10.26 8.43 -25.98
CA LEU A 143 -9.43 7.45 -25.27
C LEU A 143 -8.54 8.09 -24.19
N ILE A 144 -8.05 9.31 -24.39
CA ILE A 144 -7.27 10.05 -23.38
C ILE A 144 -8.19 10.50 -22.24
N LEU A 145 -9.36 11.07 -22.56
CA LEU A 145 -10.34 11.50 -21.57
C LEU A 145 -10.79 10.34 -20.66
N SER A 146 -11.03 9.16 -21.22
CA SER A 146 -11.36 7.96 -20.44
C SER A 146 -10.27 7.57 -19.43
N GLN A 147 -9.00 7.66 -19.82
CA GLN A 147 -7.87 7.38 -18.90
C GLN A 147 -7.72 8.46 -17.83
N LEU A 148 -8.03 9.71 -18.13
CA LEU A 148 -8.06 10.80 -17.15
C LEU A 148 -9.13 10.57 -16.07
N VAL A 149 -10.31 10.09 -16.46
CA VAL A 149 -11.36 9.71 -15.50
C VAL A 149 -10.86 8.58 -14.58
N ALA A 150 -10.24 7.54 -15.13
CA ALA A 150 -9.65 6.46 -14.34
C ALA A 150 -8.57 6.98 -13.35
N LEU A 151 -7.72 7.92 -13.79
CA LEU A 151 -6.72 8.55 -12.94
C LEU A 151 -7.34 9.32 -11.77
N THR A 152 -8.44 10.05 -12.01
CA THR A 152 -9.18 10.74 -10.93
C THR A 152 -9.85 9.78 -9.95
N SER A 153 -10.29 8.61 -10.42
CA SER A 153 -10.84 7.55 -9.55
C SER A 153 -9.78 7.03 -8.59
N ILE A 154 -8.56 6.76 -9.08
CA ILE A 154 -7.44 6.33 -8.23
C ILE A 154 -7.11 7.40 -7.18
N LYS A 155 -7.13 8.68 -7.56
CA LYS A 155 -6.92 9.79 -6.61
C LYS A 155 -7.95 9.76 -5.47
N SER A 156 -9.24 9.60 -5.80
CA SER A 156 -10.32 9.53 -4.83
C SER A 156 -10.21 8.31 -3.91
N GLU A 157 -9.74 7.18 -4.44
CA GLU A 157 -9.52 5.96 -3.64
C GLU A 157 -8.40 6.16 -2.61
N ILE A 158 -7.28 6.78 -3.00
CA ILE A 158 -6.17 7.13 -2.10
C ILE A 158 -6.66 8.06 -0.98
N GLU A 159 -7.42 9.11 -1.31
CA GLU A 159 -7.97 10.06 -0.34
C GLU A 159 -8.95 9.39 0.64
N SER A 160 -9.79 8.46 0.15
CA SER A 160 -10.76 7.75 0.98
C SER A 160 -10.07 6.78 1.95
N LYS A 161 -9.04 6.06 1.50
CA LYS A 161 -8.27 5.15 2.36
C LYS A 161 -7.48 5.90 3.43
N GLU A 162 -6.85 7.02 3.08
CA GLU A 162 -6.14 7.85 4.05
C GLU A 162 -7.07 8.34 5.17
N LYS A 163 -8.28 8.80 4.83
CA LYS A 163 -9.29 9.24 5.83
C LYS A 163 -9.67 8.10 6.79
N ARG A 164 -9.88 6.89 6.27
CA ARG A 164 -10.21 5.71 7.10
C ARG A 164 -9.07 5.38 8.06
N PHE A 165 -7.84 5.33 7.57
CA PHE A 165 -6.66 5.05 8.41
C PHE A 165 -6.45 6.10 9.51
N LYS A 166 -6.71 7.38 9.21
CA LYS A 166 -6.63 8.45 10.19
C LYS A 166 -7.63 8.29 11.34
N VAL A 167 -8.80 7.67 11.08
CA VAL A 167 -9.84 7.42 12.08
C VAL A 167 -9.58 6.11 12.84
N GLU A 168 -9.22 5.04 12.13
CA GLU A 168 -9.07 3.70 12.71
C GLU A 168 -7.78 3.55 13.52
N LEU A 169 -6.68 4.20 13.11
CA LEU A 169 -5.35 3.99 13.69
C LEU A 169 -4.56 5.32 13.87
N PRO A 170 -5.05 6.26 14.70
CA PRO A 170 -4.49 7.60 14.81
C PRO A 170 -3.05 7.62 15.37
N ARG A 171 -2.66 6.65 16.22
CA ARG A 171 -1.29 6.55 16.75
C ARG A 171 -0.26 6.20 15.68
N ILE A 172 -0.67 5.45 14.65
CA ILE A 172 0.19 4.89 13.62
C ILE A 172 0.22 5.80 12.38
N PHE A 173 -0.82 6.60 12.18
CA PHE A 173 -0.97 7.49 11.03
C PHE A 173 0.27 8.38 10.80
N ASN A 174 0.88 8.90 11.86
CA ASN A 174 2.07 9.75 11.77
C ASN A 174 3.27 9.05 11.09
N GLU A 175 3.39 7.73 11.23
CA GLU A 175 4.49 6.97 10.62
C GLU A 175 4.22 6.63 9.14
N VAL A 176 2.94 6.63 8.72
CA VAL A 176 2.52 6.23 7.36
C VAL A 176 1.98 7.38 6.51
N GLU A 177 1.81 8.59 7.07
CA GLU A 177 1.36 9.80 6.36
C GLU A 177 2.23 10.12 5.14
N SER A 178 3.54 9.88 5.26
CA SER A 178 4.51 10.08 4.18
C SER A 178 4.19 9.22 2.94
N ILE A 179 3.62 8.03 3.12
CA ILE A 179 3.26 7.11 2.03
C ILE A 179 2.08 7.67 1.23
N PHE A 180 1.03 8.12 1.91
CA PHE A 180 -0.13 8.75 1.27
C PHE A 180 0.25 10.04 0.56
N THR A 181 1.11 10.85 1.19
CA THR A 181 1.64 12.09 0.60
C THR A 181 2.39 11.81 -0.70
N ALA A 182 3.27 10.79 -0.72
CA ALA A 182 4.01 10.41 -1.92
C ALA A 182 3.10 9.93 -3.07
N LEU A 183 2.06 9.13 -2.75
CA LEU A 183 1.09 8.64 -3.73
C LEU A 183 0.28 9.80 -4.35
N LYS A 184 -0.22 10.72 -3.52
CA LYS A 184 -0.96 11.90 -3.99
C LYS A 184 -0.09 12.83 -4.83
N ALA A 185 1.14 13.09 -4.40
CA ALA A 185 2.08 13.93 -5.14
C ALA A 185 2.33 13.37 -6.54
N SER A 186 2.57 12.06 -6.64
CA SER A 186 2.76 11.36 -7.92
C SER A 186 1.51 11.45 -8.80
N CYS A 187 0.32 11.25 -8.24
CA CYS A 187 -0.93 11.36 -8.99
C CYS A 187 -1.18 12.79 -9.50
N ILE A 188 -1.02 13.80 -8.63
CA ILE A 188 -1.24 15.23 -8.95
C ILE A 188 -0.27 15.71 -10.02
N PHE A 189 1.02 15.37 -9.89
CA PHE A 189 2.04 15.69 -10.88
C PHE A 189 1.60 15.21 -12.26
N ASN A 190 1.18 13.96 -12.37
CA ASN A 190 0.78 13.37 -13.64
C ASN A 190 -0.55 13.91 -14.19
N ILE A 191 -1.53 14.24 -13.32
CA ILE A 191 -2.76 14.94 -13.74
C ILE A 191 -2.41 16.29 -14.37
N ARG A 192 -1.45 17.02 -13.79
CA ARG A 192 -1.01 18.31 -14.33
C ARG A 192 -0.34 18.14 -15.68
N VAL A 193 0.56 17.15 -15.81
CA VAL A 193 1.21 16.83 -17.09
C VAL A 193 0.17 16.50 -18.17
N SER A 194 -0.88 15.74 -17.84
CA SER A 194 -1.91 15.37 -18.81
C SER A 194 -2.89 16.49 -19.18
N LYS A 195 -2.91 17.63 -18.46
CA LYS A 195 -3.78 18.79 -18.76
C LYS A 195 -3.09 19.90 -19.57
N VAL A 196 -1.76 19.88 -19.61
CA VAL A 196 -0.96 20.85 -20.38
C VAL A 196 -0.88 20.46 -21.86
N ILE A 197 -1.35 19.27 -22.20
CA ILE A 197 -1.40 18.67 -23.53
C ILE A 197 -2.84 18.70 -24.04
#